data_AF-A0A7C1XDM2-F1
#
_entry.id   AF-A0A7C1XDM2-F1
#
_cell.length_a   1.000
_cell.length_b   1.000
_cell.length_c   1.000
_cell.angle_alpha   90.00
_cell.angle_beta   90.00
_cell.angle_gamma   90.00
#
_symmetry.space_group_name_H-M   'P 1'
#
loop_
_entity.id
_entity.type
_entity.pdbx_description
1 polymer ?
#
loop_
_entity_poly.entity_id
_entity_poly.type
_entity_poly.pdbx_seq_one_letter_code
_entity_poly.pdbx_strand_id
1 'polypeptide(L)'
;MLPVLFNLPRRIVSRVSHFFARMGWEFWLSNAVVLASTVLGVFLAARAGLETAVEFEAIRADRDNYYLRQSVREEVRYNLEVAETILAFAKRSGTYRHNIEGIPKFKYFIMETLKESPSTLATPTRILLGVQYFYDDVNDILDRTHSRYHSVPRMQKLLRQRIDRFKKEILPLMDDDLARLRKRLHTAGVALE
;
A
#
# COMPACT_ATOMS: atom_id res chain seq x y z
N MET A 1 28.50 -35.19 39.59
CA MET A 1 27.35 -35.43 40.51
C MET A 1 26.22 -36.04 39.69
N LEU A 2 25.83 -37.26 40.08
CA LEU A 2 24.72 -38.14 39.65
C LEU A 2 23.87 -37.78 38.40
N PRO A 3 23.74 -38.72 37.45
CA PRO A 3 22.61 -38.80 36.53
C PRO A 3 21.46 -39.61 37.16
N VAL A 4 20.26 -39.03 37.24
CA VAL A 4 19.04 -39.80 37.56
C VAL A 4 18.60 -40.49 36.27
N LEU A 5 19.05 -41.73 36.11
CA LEU A 5 18.54 -42.69 35.13
C LEU A 5 17.06 -42.97 35.41
N PHE A 6 16.20 -42.69 34.42
CA PHE A 6 14.85 -43.23 34.33
C PHE A 6 14.94 -44.76 34.17
N ASN A 7 15.08 -45.47 35.29
CA ASN A 7 15.15 -46.93 35.32
C ASN A 7 13.73 -47.49 35.34
N LEU A 8 13.11 -47.58 34.17
CA LEU A 8 11.82 -48.26 34.01
C LEU A 8 12.02 -49.77 34.29
N PRO A 9 11.21 -50.39 35.16
CA PRO A 9 11.42 -51.78 35.56
C PRO A 9 11.32 -52.75 34.37
N ARG A 10 12.29 -53.66 34.23
CA ARG A 10 12.39 -54.68 33.14
C ARG A 10 11.12 -55.52 32.93
N ARG A 11 10.25 -55.66 33.95
CA ARG A 11 8.93 -56.32 33.84
C ARG A 11 7.92 -55.57 32.96
N ILE A 12 8.07 -54.25 32.81
CA ILE A 12 7.22 -53.43 31.94
C ILE A 12 7.67 -53.62 30.49
N VAL A 13 8.97 -53.61 30.23
CA VAL A 13 9.54 -53.78 28.88
C VAL A 13 9.18 -55.14 28.28
N SER A 14 9.24 -56.23 29.06
CA SER A 14 8.87 -57.58 28.58
C SER A 14 7.36 -57.79 28.42
N ARG A 15 6.51 -57.12 29.21
CA ARG A 15 5.05 -57.14 28.98
C ARG A 15 4.66 -56.37 27.73
N VAL A 16 5.33 -55.26 27.45
CA VAL A 16 5.09 -54.45 26.25
C VAL A 16 5.49 -55.23 25.00
N SER A 17 6.65 -55.90 24.99
CA SER A 17 7.07 -56.70 23.82
C SER A 17 6.15 -57.90 23.53
N HIS A 18 5.65 -58.59 24.56
CA HIS A 18 4.65 -59.67 24.39
C HIS A 18 3.26 -59.15 23.98
N PHE A 19 2.91 -57.92 24.33
CA PHE A 19 1.67 -57.27 23.92
C PHE A 19 1.70 -56.88 22.42
N PHE A 20 2.82 -56.32 21.95
CA PHE A 20 3.01 -55.99 20.53
C PHE A 20 3.15 -57.24 19.63
N ALA A 21 3.72 -58.33 20.13
CA ALA A 21 3.86 -59.59 19.37
C ALA A 21 2.52 -60.33 19.13
N ARG A 22 1.45 -59.97 19.86
CA ARG A 22 0.08 -60.52 19.68
C ARG A 22 -0.81 -59.68 18.76
N MET A 23 -0.34 -58.53 18.29
CA MET A 23 -1.11 -57.65 17.41
C MET A 23 -1.00 -58.14 15.96
N GLY A 24 -2.14 -58.55 15.40
CA GLY A 24 -2.24 -58.91 13.98
C GLY A 24 -1.96 -57.72 13.06
N TRP A 25 -1.65 -58.01 11.79
CA TRP A 25 -1.43 -57.04 10.72
C TRP A 25 -2.53 -55.96 10.62
N GLU A 26 -3.76 -56.34 10.94
CA GLU A 26 -4.94 -55.47 11.00
C GLU A 26 -4.78 -54.27 11.96
N PHE A 27 -4.13 -54.48 13.12
CA PHE A 27 -3.89 -53.42 14.10
C PHE A 27 -2.91 -52.36 13.57
N TRP A 28 -1.84 -52.79 12.91
CA TRP A 28 -0.84 -51.87 12.34
C TRP A 28 -1.40 -51.08 11.15
N LEU A 29 -2.20 -51.74 10.30
CA LEU A 29 -2.87 -51.07 9.20
C LEU A 29 -3.88 -50.03 9.70
N SER A 30 -4.69 -50.37 10.70
CA SER A 30 -5.65 -49.44 11.31
C SER A 30 -4.96 -48.20 11.90
N ASN A 31 -3.90 -48.39 12.69
CA ASN A 31 -3.18 -47.26 13.27
C ASN A 31 -2.43 -46.43 12.22
N ALA A 32 -1.87 -47.06 11.18
CA ALA A 32 -1.26 -46.34 10.07
C ALA A 32 -2.28 -45.45 9.33
N VAL A 33 -3.51 -45.97 9.13
CA VAL A 33 -4.62 -45.20 8.53
C VAL A 33 -5.05 -44.05 9.43
N VAL A 34 -5.16 -44.25 10.75
CA VAL A 34 -5.51 -43.19 11.71
C VAL A 34 -4.43 -42.09 11.75
N LEU A 35 -3.16 -42.47 11.80
CA LEU A 35 -2.03 -41.53 11.73
C LEU A 35 -2.04 -40.76 10.42
N ALA A 36 -2.20 -41.44 9.28
CA ALA A 36 -2.27 -40.81 7.97
C ALA A 36 -3.46 -39.83 7.90
N SER A 37 -4.65 -40.23 8.37
CA SER A 37 -5.84 -39.38 8.42
C SER A 37 -5.62 -38.14 9.27
N THR A 38 -4.95 -38.27 10.41
CA THR A 38 -4.70 -37.15 11.33
C THR A 38 -3.72 -36.15 10.72
N VAL A 39 -2.62 -36.63 10.14
CA VAL A 39 -1.64 -35.79 9.46
C VAL A 39 -2.25 -35.10 8.24
N LEU A 40 -3.02 -35.82 7.43
CA LEU A 40 -3.72 -35.24 6.28
C LEU A 40 -4.76 -34.20 6.70
N GLY A 41 -5.53 -34.45 7.77
CA GLY A 41 -6.50 -33.50 8.31
C GLY A 41 -5.86 -32.19 8.76
N VAL A 42 -4.77 -32.27 9.51
CA VAL A 42 -4.00 -31.08 9.93
C VAL A 42 -3.39 -30.36 8.74
N PHE A 43 -2.84 -31.09 7.76
CA PHE A 43 -2.27 -30.50 6.55
C PHE A 43 -3.30 -29.74 5.72
N LEU A 44 -4.48 -30.31 5.50
CA LEU A 44 -5.58 -29.66 4.79
C LEU A 44 -6.08 -28.41 5.52
N ALA A 45 -6.26 -28.50 6.83
CA ALA A 45 -6.68 -27.36 7.66
C ALA A 45 -5.63 -26.23 7.64
N ALA A 46 -4.34 -26.57 7.77
CA ALA A 46 -3.25 -25.60 7.70
C ALA A 46 -3.17 -24.93 6.33
N ARG A 47 -3.36 -25.68 5.24
CA ARG A 47 -3.38 -25.14 3.87
C ARG A 47 -4.53 -24.14 3.68
N ALA A 48 -5.74 -24.49 4.11
CA ALA A 48 -6.90 -23.60 4.02
C ALA A 48 -6.71 -22.32 4.86
N GLY A 49 -6.11 -22.45 6.05
CA GLY A 49 -5.78 -21.31 6.90
C GLY A 49 -4.75 -20.37 6.29
N LEU A 50 -3.68 -20.92 5.67
CA LEU A 50 -2.66 -20.13 4.98
C LEU A 50 -3.24 -19.38 3.78
N GLU A 51 -4.02 -20.05 2.94
CA GLU A 51 -4.67 -19.45 1.76
C GLU A 51 -5.55 -18.26 2.17
N THR A 52 -6.39 -18.48 3.19
CA THR A 52 -7.23 -17.43 3.77
C THR A 52 -6.38 -16.27 4.32
N ALA A 53 -5.30 -16.55 5.04
CA ALA A 53 -4.44 -15.50 5.60
C ALA A 53 -3.74 -14.66 4.51
N VAL A 54 -3.29 -15.29 3.42
CA VAL A 54 -2.69 -14.60 2.28
C VAL A 54 -3.70 -13.70 1.58
N GLU A 55 -4.93 -14.17 1.38
CA GLU A 55 -6.02 -13.35 0.81
C GLU A 55 -6.34 -12.14 1.70
N PHE A 56 -6.46 -12.34 3.01
CA PHE A 56 -6.70 -11.24 3.95
C PHE A 56 -5.57 -10.19 3.93
N GLU A 57 -4.31 -10.63 3.88
CA GLU A 57 -3.17 -9.72 3.82
C GLU A 57 -3.16 -8.93 2.49
N ALA A 58 -3.46 -9.58 1.36
CA ALA A 58 -3.57 -8.91 0.08
C ALA A 58 -4.69 -7.85 0.06
N ILE A 59 -5.86 -8.18 0.61
CA ILE A 59 -7.00 -7.26 0.74
C ILE A 59 -6.63 -6.06 1.64
N ARG A 60 -5.96 -6.33 2.76
CA ARG A 60 -5.49 -5.29 3.68
C ARG A 60 -4.51 -4.34 2.99
N ALA A 61 -3.53 -4.90 2.27
CA ALA A 61 -2.56 -4.12 1.50
C ALA A 61 -3.24 -3.26 0.41
N ASP A 62 -4.22 -3.81 -0.32
CA ASP A 62 -4.98 -3.03 -1.31
C ASP A 62 -5.79 -1.91 -0.65
N ARG A 63 -6.37 -2.13 0.54
CA ARG A 63 -7.12 -1.11 1.28
C ARG A 63 -6.23 0.03 1.76
N ASP A 64 -5.08 -0.30 2.33
CA ASP A 64 -4.13 0.69 2.82
C ASP A 64 -3.55 1.50 1.63
N ASN A 65 -3.30 0.84 0.50
CA ASN A 65 -2.95 1.49 -0.76
C ASN A 65 -4.04 2.44 -1.26
N TYR A 66 -5.30 2.04 -1.20
CA TYR A 66 -6.43 2.87 -1.62
C TYR A 66 -6.48 4.18 -0.83
N TYR A 67 -6.45 4.13 0.51
CA TYR A 67 -6.51 5.34 1.34
C TYR A 67 -5.28 6.24 1.16
N LEU A 68 -4.10 5.65 1.01
CA LEU A 68 -2.88 6.40 0.74
C LEU A 68 -2.98 7.16 -0.59
N ARG A 69 -3.34 6.48 -1.67
CA ARG A 69 -3.48 7.10 -3.00
C ARG A 69 -4.61 8.12 -3.04
N GLN A 70 -5.70 7.87 -2.32
CA GLN A 70 -6.80 8.81 -2.19
C GLN A 70 -6.32 10.09 -1.52
N SER A 71 -5.54 9.97 -0.43
CA SER A 71 -4.97 11.11 0.28
C SER A 71 -4.02 11.92 -0.62
N VAL A 72 -3.18 11.25 -1.42
CA VAL A 72 -2.29 11.91 -2.40
C VAL A 72 -3.12 12.65 -3.45
N ARG A 73 -4.16 12.03 -3.98
CA ARG A 73 -5.07 12.65 -4.94
C ARG A 73 -5.73 13.90 -4.37
N GLU A 74 -6.14 13.86 -3.10
CA GLU A 74 -6.75 15.00 -2.43
C GLU A 74 -5.77 16.14 -2.19
N GLU A 75 -4.54 15.85 -1.79
CA GLU A 75 -3.47 16.85 -1.69
C GLU A 75 -3.17 17.50 -3.05
N VAL A 76 -3.05 16.69 -4.10
CA VAL A 76 -2.82 17.17 -5.47
C VAL A 76 -3.96 18.04 -5.97
N ARG A 77 -5.22 17.66 -5.72
CA ARG A 77 -6.39 18.50 -6.06
C ARG A 77 -6.28 19.86 -5.40
N TYR A 78 -6.03 19.87 -4.09
CA TYR A 78 -5.87 21.12 -3.34
C TYR A 78 -4.73 21.97 -3.93
N ASN A 79 -3.59 21.37 -4.24
CA ASN A 79 -2.46 22.08 -4.82
C ASN A 79 -2.71 22.61 -6.24
N LEU A 80 -3.50 21.90 -7.05
CA LEU A 80 -3.97 22.41 -8.35
C LEU A 80 -4.85 23.65 -8.17
N GLU A 81 -5.72 23.67 -7.17
CA GLU A 81 -6.56 24.84 -6.84
C GLU A 81 -5.71 26.03 -6.37
N VAL A 82 -4.67 25.78 -5.57
CA VAL A 82 -3.68 26.80 -5.18
C VAL A 82 -2.98 27.38 -6.41
N ALA A 83 -2.51 26.52 -7.32
CA ALA A 83 -1.84 26.95 -8.55
C ALA A 83 -2.76 27.82 -9.43
N GLU A 84 -4.03 27.44 -9.58
CA GLU A 84 -5.04 28.23 -10.31
C GLU A 84 -5.33 29.56 -9.61
N THR A 85 -5.35 29.59 -8.28
CA THR A 85 -5.55 30.82 -7.48
C THR A 85 -4.39 31.80 -7.69
N ILE A 86 -3.15 31.31 -7.65
CA ILE A 86 -1.95 32.11 -7.95
C ILE A 86 -2.03 32.68 -9.38
N LEU A 87 -2.43 31.84 -10.34
CA LEU A 87 -2.56 32.25 -11.72
C LEU A 87 -3.63 33.33 -11.91
N ALA A 88 -4.79 33.19 -11.26
CA ALA A 88 -5.86 34.17 -11.27
C ALA A 88 -5.43 35.50 -10.63
N PHE A 89 -4.74 35.44 -9.48
CA PHE A 89 -4.18 36.62 -8.84
C PHE A 89 -3.21 37.34 -9.75
N ALA A 90 -2.24 36.62 -10.34
CA ALA A 90 -1.23 37.22 -11.21
C ALA A 90 -1.84 37.88 -12.45
N LYS A 91 -2.92 37.31 -12.99
CA LYS A 91 -3.68 37.91 -14.11
C LYS A 91 -4.34 39.22 -13.71
N ARG A 92 -4.92 39.28 -12.51
CA ARG A 92 -5.60 40.48 -11.99
C ARG A 92 -4.64 41.57 -11.56
N SER A 93 -3.56 41.23 -10.86
CA SER A 93 -2.64 42.19 -10.26
C SER A 93 -1.49 42.60 -11.19
N GLY A 94 -1.22 41.82 -12.25
CA GLY A 94 -0.05 41.99 -13.11
C GLY A 94 1.28 41.72 -12.42
N THR A 95 1.26 41.27 -11.16
CA THR A 95 2.46 41.07 -10.34
C THR A 95 2.44 39.70 -9.67
N TYR A 96 3.63 39.23 -9.27
CA TYR A 96 3.79 38.03 -8.46
C TYR A 96 4.88 38.27 -7.44
N ARG A 97 4.66 37.78 -6.21
CA ARG A 97 5.66 37.71 -5.13
C ARG A 97 5.48 36.37 -4.42
N HIS A 98 6.52 35.90 -3.75
CA HIS A 98 6.39 34.74 -2.89
C HIS A 98 5.52 35.08 -1.67
N ASN A 99 4.79 34.11 -1.12
CA ASN A 99 3.93 34.29 0.06
C ASN A 99 2.94 35.47 -0.03
N ILE A 100 2.14 35.53 -1.10
CA ILE A 100 1.09 36.55 -1.24
C ILE A 100 0.08 36.37 -0.11
N GLU A 101 -0.16 37.45 0.65
CA GLU A 101 -1.13 37.45 1.73
C GLU A 101 -2.53 37.11 1.20
N GLY A 102 -3.24 36.21 1.90
CA GLY A 102 -4.55 35.72 1.49
C GLY A 102 -4.54 34.62 0.41
N ILE A 103 -3.38 34.26 -0.17
CA ILE A 103 -3.27 33.10 -1.06
C ILE A 103 -2.82 31.88 -0.25
N PRO A 104 -3.54 30.75 -0.32
CA PRO A 104 -3.14 29.52 0.37
C PRO A 104 -1.79 29.00 -0.16
N LYS A 105 -1.07 28.27 0.69
CA LYS A 105 0.20 27.63 0.32
C LYS A 105 -0.03 26.21 -0.19
N PHE A 106 0.91 25.72 -1.00
CA PHE A 106 1.00 24.31 -1.35
C PHE A 106 1.18 23.46 -0.10
N LYS A 107 0.57 22.27 -0.10
CA LYS A 107 0.70 21.25 0.93
C LYS A 107 1.55 20.10 0.39
N TYR A 108 2.44 19.58 1.23
CA TYR A 108 3.33 18.47 0.86
C TYR A 108 3.30 17.33 1.87
N PHE A 109 2.47 17.43 2.91
CA PHE A 109 2.50 16.53 4.05
C PHE A 109 2.28 15.06 3.65
N ILE A 110 1.31 14.77 2.79
CA ILE A 110 1.04 13.41 2.33
C ILE A 110 2.18 12.92 1.44
N MET A 111 2.66 13.76 0.53
CA MET A 111 3.80 13.42 -0.33
C MET A 111 5.10 13.18 0.44
N GLU A 112 5.33 13.92 1.52
CA GLU A 112 6.48 13.71 2.41
C GLU A 112 6.32 12.43 3.21
N THR A 113 5.12 12.15 3.70
CA THR A 113 4.81 10.92 4.44
C THR A 113 4.94 9.68 3.56
N LEU A 114 4.70 9.78 2.25
CA LEU A 114 4.92 8.69 1.30
C LEU A 114 6.36 8.16 1.33
N LYS A 115 7.35 8.98 1.63
CA LYS A 115 8.77 8.55 1.64
C LYS A 115 9.01 7.40 2.61
N GLU A 116 8.23 7.37 3.70
CA GLU A 116 8.35 6.38 4.78
C GLU A 116 7.29 5.27 4.69
N SER A 117 6.37 5.33 3.71
CA SER A 117 5.30 4.35 3.60
C SER A 117 5.73 3.13 2.78
N PRO A 118 5.60 1.90 3.30
CA PRO A 118 5.87 0.68 2.53
C PRO A 118 4.94 0.54 1.31
N SER A 119 3.74 1.14 1.37
CA SER A 119 2.74 1.14 0.30
C SER A 119 3.09 2.07 -0.87
N THR A 120 4.10 2.94 -0.74
CA THR A 120 4.53 3.84 -1.81
C THR A 120 4.99 3.08 -3.04
N LEU A 121 5.76 2.01 -2.86
CA LEU A 121 6.28 1.20 -3.96
C LEU A 121 5.19 0.45 -4.73
N ALA A 122 4.01 0.27 -4.15
CA ALA A 122 2.88 -0.33 -4.85
C ALA A 122 2.16 0.67 -5.78
N THR A 123 2.39 1.97 -5.62
CA THR A 123 1.78 3.02 -6.45
C THR A 123 2.43 3.04 -7.84
N PRO A 124 1.65 3.11 -8.93
CA PRO A 124 2.21 3.16 -10.27
C PRO A 124 3.25 4.29 -10.43
N THR A 125 4.45 3.94 -10.89
CA THR A 125 5.58 4.87 -11.03
C THR A 125 5.22 6.12 -11.84
N ARG A 126 4.39 5.96 -12.86
CA ARG A 126 3.93 7.08 -13.70
C ARG A 126 3.12 8.12 -12.92
N ILE A 127 2.33 7.69 -11.93
CA ILE A 127 1.58 8.59 -11.05
C ILE A 127 2.54 9.30 -10.11
N LEU A 128 3.41 8.54 -9.41
CA LEU A 128 4.37 9.10 -8.46
C LEU A 128 5.28 10.15 -9.11
N LEU A 129 5.93 9.79 -10.22
CA LEU A 129 6.79 10.73 -10.96
C LEU A 129 5.99 11.89 -11.55
N GLY A 130 4.77 11.64 -12.04
CA GLY A 130 3.90 12.69 -12.56
C GLY A 130 3.58 13.77 -11.52
N VAL A 131 3.30 13.37 -10.28
CA VAL A 131 3.05 14.31 -9.17
C VAL A 131 4.33 15.01 -8.74
N GLN A 132 5.44 14.29 -8.61
CA GLN A 132 6.74 14.88 -8.27
C GLN A 132 7.15 15.94 -9.30
N TYR A 133 7.14 15.60 -10.59
CA TYR A 133 7.46 16.55 -11.66
C TYR A 133 6.53 17.75 -11.69
N PHE A 134 5.25 17.58 -11.35
CA PHE A 134 4.34 18.72 -11.24
C PHE A 134 4.74 19.67 -10.11
N TYR A 135 5.05 19.15 -8.92
CA TYR A 135 5.50 19.98 -7.80
C TYR A 135 6.83 20.67 -8.10
N ASP A 136 7.80 19.94 -8.67
CA ASP A 136 9.10 20.48 -9.05
C ASP A 136 8.96 21.59 -10.11
N ASP A 137 8.20 21.33 -11.18
CA ASP A 137 7.96 22.30 -12.26
C ASP A 137 7.29 23.57 -11.74
N VAL A 138 6.25 23.43 -10.89
CA VAL A 138 5.52 24.57 -10.35
C VAL A 138 6.41 25.40 -9.42
N ASN A 139 7.14 24.75 -8.52
CA ASN A 139 8.05 25.44 -7.61
C ASN A 139 9.16 26.17 -8.39
N ASP A 140 9.79 25.51 -9.37
CA ASP A 140 10.82 26.13 -10.20
C ASP A 140 10.29 27.36 -10.97
N ILE A 141 9.09 27.27 -11.55
CA ILE A 141 8.46 28.41 -12.26
C ILE A 141 8.22 29.58 -11.29
N LEU A 142 7.67 29.31 -10.12
CA LEU A 142 7.35 30.34 -9.13
C LEU A 142 8.62 30.99 -8.57
N ASP A 143 9.64 30.19 -8.23
CA ASP A 143 10.91 30.67 -7.69
C ASP A 143 11.72 31.46 -8.71
N ARG A 144 11.76 31.02 -9.98
CA ARG A 144 12.38 31.80 -11.08
C ARG A 144 11.66 33.10 -11.35
N THR A 145 10.36 33.16 -11.13
CA THR A 145 9.59 34.41 -11.27
C THR A 145 9.88 35.34 -10.11
N HIS A 146 9.97 34.79 -8.89
CA HIS A 146 10.32 35.55 -7.71
C HIS A 146 11.74 36.15 -7.80
N SER A 147 12.70 35.38 -8.30
CA SER A 147 14.09 35.83 -8.55
C SER A 147 14.24 36.73 -9.78
N ARG A 148 13.13 37.15 -10.40
CA ARG A 148 13.05 38.02 -11.59
C ARG A 148 13.68 37.44 -12.87
N TYR A 149 13.99 36.14 -12.89
CA TYR A 149 14.43 35.43 -14.09
C TYR A 149 13.29 35.24 -15.10
N HIS A 150 12.06 35.09 -14.62
CA HIS A 150 10.85 35.05 -15.45
C HIS A 150 9.98 36.30 -15.26
N SER A 151 9.44 36.81 -16.36
CA SER A 151 8.39 37.82 -16.30
C SER A 151 7.06 37.19 -15.89
N VAL A 152 6.18 37.96 -15.25
CA VAL A 152 4.86 37.50 -14.82
C VAL A 152 4.03 36.91 -15.98
N PRO A 153 4.00 37.50 -17.19
CA PRO A 153 3.30 36.86 -18.32
C PRO A 153 3.89 35.51 -18.73
N ARG A 154 5.22 35.35 -18.66
CA ARG A 154 5.88 34.07 -18.94
C ARG A 154 5.54 33.03 -17.89
N MET A 155 5.58 33.41 -16.61
CA MET A 155 5.13 32.57 -15.50
C MET A 155 3.69 32.09 -15.70
N GLN A 156 2.76 33.00 -16.02
CA GLN A 156 1.35 32.66 -16.24
C GLN A 156 1.18 31.63 -17.35
N LYS A 157 1.90 31.81 -18.47
CA LYS A 157 1.87 30.87 -19.59
C LYS A 157 2.41 29.49 -19.18
N LEU A 158 3.58 29.44 -18.54
CA LEU A 158 4.21 28.19 -18.14
C LEU A 158 3.36 27.46 -17.08
N LEU A 159 2.89 28.17 -16.05
CA LEU A 159 2.08 27.59 -14.99
C LEU A 159 0.76 27.02 -15.54
N ARG A 160 0.07 27.76 -16.44
CA ARG A 160 -1.13 27.25 -17.12
C ARG A 160 -0.83 25.97 -17.90
N GLN A 161 0.25 25.94 -18.67
CA GLN A 161 0.65 24.74 -19.42
C GLN A 161 0.91 23.54 -18.51
N ARG A 162 1.55 23.73 -17.34
CA ARG A 162 1.79 22.64 -16.39
C ARG A 162 0.51 22.13 -15.75
N ILE A 163 -0.39 23.04 -15.34
CA ILE A 163 -1.71 22.68 -14.81
C ILE A 163 -2.51 21.89 -15.85
N ASP A 164 -2.61 22.38 -17.09
CA ASP A 164 -3.41 21.76 -18.14
C ASP A 164 -2.86 20.39 -18.52
N ARG A 165 -1.53 20.25 -18.63
CA ARG A 165 -0.87 18.96 -18.87
C ARG A 165 -1.17 17.99 -17.74
N PHE A 166 -1.01 18.40 -16.49
CA PHE A 166 -1.26 17.53 -15.35
C PHE A 166 -2.71 17.04 -15.30
N LYS A 167 -3.68 17.95 -15.48
CA LYS A 167 -5.11 17.64 -15.54
C LYS A 167 -5.46 16.69 -16.69
N LYS A 168 -4.74 16.75 -17.81
CA LYS A 168 -4.99 15.91 -18.99
C LYS A 168 -4.30 14.55 -18.91
N GLU A 169 -3.10 14.49 -18.35
CA GLU A 169 -2.22 13.31 -18.46
C GLU A 169 -2.14 12.49 -17.18
N ILE A 170 -2.11 13.14 -16.00
CA ILE A 170 -1.82 12.46 -14.72
C ILE A 170 -3.07 12.30 -13.87
N LEU A 171 -3.88 13.36 -13.75
CA LEU A 171 -5.09 13.31 -12.93
C LEU A 171 -6.05 12.16 -13.33
N PRO A 172 -6.33 11.92 -14.63
CA PRO A 172 -7.19 10.80 -15.03
C PRO A 172 -6.57 9.44 -14.67
N LEU A 173 -5.24 9.31 -14.75
CA LEU A 173 -4.57 8.06 -14.36
C LEU A 173 -4.73 7.78 -12.87
N MET A 174 -4.71 8.81 -12.03
CA MET A 174 -4.96 8.68 -10.58
C MET A 174 -6.40 8.27 -10.31
N ASP A 175 -7.36 8.92 -10.97
CA ASP A 175 -8.78 8.62 -10.81
C ASP A 175 -9.11 7.19 -11.27
N ASP A 176 -8.57 6.76 -12.42
CA ASP A 176 -8.73 5.40 -12.93
C ASP A 176 -8.10 4.35 -11.99
N ASP A 177 -6.94 4.66 -11.42
CA ASP A 177 -6.25 3.77 -10.49
C ASP A 177 -7.02 3.58 -9.19
N LEU A 178 -7.56 4.67 -8.64
CA LEU A 178 -8.43 4.64 -7.47
C LEU A 178 -9.74 3.90 -7.76
N ALA A 179 -10.33 4.09 -8.94
CA ALA A 179 -11.52 3.36 -9.36
C ALA A 179 -11.26 1.85 -9.46
N ARG A 180 -10.10 1.44 -10.02
CA ARG A 180 -9.69 0.02 -10.05
C ARG A 180 -9.51 -0.55 -8.65
N LEU A 181 -8.80 0.15 -7.78
CA LEU A 181 -8.61 -0.23 -6.37
C LEU A 181 -9.96 -0.39 -5.65
N ARG A 182 -10.83 0.61 -5.78
CA ARG A 182 -12.18 0.60 -5.22
C ARG A 182 -12.95 -0.63 -5.71
N LYS A 183 -12.96 -0.90 -7.01
CA LYS A 183 -13.65 -2.06 -7.58
C LYS A 183 -13.12 -3.39 -7.02
N ARG A 184 -11.79 -3.53 -6.89
CA ARG A 184 -11.17 -4.74 -6.30
C ARG A 184 -11.60 -4.94 -4.85
N LEU A 185 -11.58 -3.88 -4.05
CA LEU A 185 -11.98 -3.90 -2.65
C LEU A 185 -13.48 -4.20 -2.46
N HIS A 186 -14.35 -3.59 -3.28
CA HIS A 186 -15.78 -3.91 -3.29
C HIS A 186 -16.05 -5.37 -3.67
N THR A 187 -15.33 -5.91 -4.66
CA THR A 187 -15.46 -7.32 -5.06
C THR A 187 -15.02 -8.26 -3.94
N ALA A 188 -14.04 -7.85 -3.14
CA ALA A 188 -13.58 -8.56 -1.95
C ALA A 188 -14.48 -8.34 -0.71
N GLY A 189 -15.61 -7.66 -0.84
CA GLY A 189 -16.55 -7.41 0.27
C GLY A 189 -16.10 -6.34 1.26
N VAL A 190 -15.08 -5.54 0.93
CA VAL A 190 -14.62 -4.45 1.78
C VAL A 190 -15.46 -3.20 1.52
N ALA A 191 -16.16 -2.72 2.55
CA ALA A 191 -16.81 -1.42 2.53
C ALA A 191 -15.75 -0.31 2.65
N LEU A 192 -15.78 0.63 1.71
CA LEU A 192 -14.97 1.86 1.74
C LEU A 192 -15.90 3.03 2.05
N GLU A 193 -15.45 3.94 2.92
CA GLU A 193 -16.12 5.20 3.22
C GLU A 193 -16.14 6.16 2.01
#